data_AF-A0A916LH03-F1
#
_entry.id   AF-A0A916LH03-F1
#
_cell.length_a   1.000
_cell.length_b   1.000
_cell.length_c   1.000
_cell.angle_alpha   90.00
_cell.angle_beta   90.00
_cell.angle_gamma   90.00
#
_symmetry.space_group_name_H-M   'P 1'
#
loop_
_entity.id
_entity.type
_entity.pdbx_description
1 polymer ?
#
loop_
_entity_poly.entity_id
_entity_poly.type
_entity_poly.pdbx_seq_one_letter_code
_entity_poly.pdbx_strand_id
1 'polypeptide(L)' 'MDYRDIVVHIQHQDDRNFYALDRLWGDCPVVPVDLSANSAGAQ' A
#
# COMPACT_ATOMS: atom_id res chain seq x y z
N MET A 1 -8.29 5.60 1.70
CA MET A 1 -9.58 4.89 1.65
C MET A 1 -9.66 4.04 2.90
N ASP A 2 -10.66 4.27 3.73
CA ASP A 2 -10.78 3.65 5.04
C ASP A 2 -11.87 2.57 5.00
N TYR A 3 -11.46 1.31 5.12
CA TYR A 3 -12.34 0.14 5.08
C TYR A 3 -12.62 -0.43 6.47
N ARG A 4 -12.71 0.43 7.50
CA ARG A 4 -12.80 0.10 8.94
C ARG A 4 -11.63 -0.70 9.49
N ASP A 5 -11.30 -1.83 8.87
CA ASP A 5 -10.24 -2.75 9.28
C ASP A 5 -8.91 -2.48 8.54
N ILE A 6 -8.96 -1.85 7.36
CA ILE A 6 -7.79 -1.59 6.52
C ILE A 6 -7.85 -0.15 5.99
N VAL A 7 -6.71 0.55 6.04
CA VAL A 7 -6.54 1.88 5.43
C VAL A 7 -5.62 1.76 4.22
N VAL A 8 -6.09 2.22 3.06
CA VAL A 8 -5.31 2.22 1.81
C VAL A 8 -4.92 3.65 1.44
N HIS A 9 -3.62 3.91 1.31
CA HIS A 9 -3.07 5.15 0.80
C HIS A 9 -2.60 4.97 -0.64
N ILE A 10 -3.15 5.73 -1.59
CA ILE A 10 -2.63 5.85 -2.95
C ILE A 10 -1.96 7.23 -3.03
N GLN A 11 -0.65 7.25 -3.22
CA GLN A 11 0.16 8.47 -3.19
C GLN A 11 1.19 8.44 -4.34
N HIS A 12 1.59 9.63 -4.81
CA HIS A 12 2.74 9.76 -5.69
C HIS A 12 4.06 9.44 -4.96
N GLN A 13 5.01 8.85 -5.67
CA GLN A 13 6.28 8.39 -5.12
C GLN A 13 7.11 9.55 -4.54
N ASP A 14 7.02 10.74 -5.16
CA ASP A 14 7.74 11.94 -4.75
C ASP A 14 7.28 12.44 -3.37
N ASP A 15 5.97 12.41 -3.10
CA ASP A 15 5.39 12.83 -1.83
C ASP A 15 5.71 11.83 -0.70
N ARG A 16 5.80 10.53 -1.01
CA ARG A 16 6.11 9.47 -0.04
C ARG A 16 7.48 9.69 0.61
N ASN A 17 8.46 10.12 -0.18
CA ASN A 17 9.80 10.43 0.30
C ASN A 17 9.85 11.74 1.10
N PHE A 18 9.11 12.75 0.65
CA PHE A 18 9.04 14.05 1.31
C PHE A 18 8.50 13.98 2.75
N TYR A 19 7.50 13.12 3.00
CA TYR A 19 6.90 12.94 4.32
C TYR A 19 7.55 11.83 5.17
N ALA A 20 8.63 11.19 4.68
CA ALA A 20 9.35 10.12 5.38
C ALA A 20 8.43 8.99 5.92
N LEU A 21 7.40 8.61 5.17
CA LEU A 21 6.42 7.60 5.60
C LEU A 21 7.07 6.24 5.88
N ASP A 22 8.15 5.89 5.18
CA ASP A 22 8.92 4.66 5.44
C ASP A 22 9.44 4.58 6.88
N ARG A 23 9.75 5.71 7.52
CA ARG A 23 10.19 5.73 8.92
C ARG A 23 9.03 5.60 9.89
N LEU A 24 7.86 6.13 9.55
CA LEU A 24 6.68 6.08 10.40
C LEU A 24 6.03 4.70 10.42
N TRP A 25 6.01 4.01 9.27
CA TRP A 25 5.39 2.70 9.10
C TRP A 25 6.40 1.54 9.04
N GLY A 26 7.69 1.83 9.24
CA GLY A 26 8.78 0.85 9.10
C GLY A 26 8.78 -0.27 10.14
N ASP A 27 8.16 -0.04 11.30
CA ASP A 27 8.03 -1.05 12.36
C ASP A 27 6.88 -2.06 12.11
N CYS A 28 6.04 -1.81 11.09
CA CYS A 28 4.92 -2.70 10.77
C CYS A 28 5.39 -3.90 9.91
N PRO A 29 4.91 -5.13 10.22
CA PRO A 29 5.25 -6.30 9.42
C PRO A 29 4.65 -6.20 8.01
N VAL A 30 5.48 -6.48 7.00
CA VAL A 30 5.04 -6.50 5.60
C VAL A 30 4.28 -7.80 5.33
N VAL A 31 2.98 -7.69 5.07
CA VAL A 31 2.15 -8.82 4.67
C VAL A 31 2.29 -9.04 3.16
N PRO A 32 2.81 -10.19 2.70
CA PRO A 32 2.92 -10.48 1.28
C PRO A 32 1.51 -10.63 0.68
N VAL A 33 1.20 -9.79 -0.31
CA VAL A 33 -0.03 -9.88 -1.10
C VAL A 33 0.31 -10.41 -2.48
N ASP A 34 -0.32 -11.51 -2.87
CA ASP A 34 -0.25 -12.03 -4.23
C ASP A 34 -1.17 -11.20 -5.14
N LEU A 35 -0.57 -10.39 -6.01
CA LEU A 35 -1.27 -9.55 -6.97
C LEU A 35 -1.53 -10.30 -8.31
N SER A 36 -0.97 -11.49 -8.50
CA SER A 36 -1.14 -12.32 -9.71
C SER A 36 -2.47 -13.06 -9.73
N ALA A 37 -3.14 -13.23 -8.60
CA ALA A 37 -4.38 -14.00 -8.51
C ALA A 37 -5.58 -13.34 -9.22
N ASN A 38 -5.51 -12.04 -9.56
CA ASN A 38 -6.66 -11.29 -10.09
C ASN A 38 -6.46 -10.70 -11.51
N SER A 39 -5.41 -11.11 -12.25
CA SER A 39 -5.24 -10.71 -13.66
C SER A 39 -6.04 -11.58 -14.65
N ALA A 40 -6.95 -12.42 -14.17
CA ALA A 40 -7.78 -13.30 -15.00
C ALA A 40 -9.04 -12.63 -15.60
N GLY A 41 -9.16 -11.30 -15.54
CA GLY A 41 -10.40 -10.61 -15.92
C GLY A 41 -10.24 -9.18 -16.44
N ALA A 42 -9.26 -8.92 -17.30
CA ALA A 42 -9.25 -7.71 -18.14
C ALA A 42 -9.22 -8.13 -19.61
N GLN A 43 -10.42 -8.35 -20.16
CA GLN A 43 -10.73 -8.29 -21.60
C GLN A 43 -11.27 -6.89 -21.90
#